data_AF-A0A1Y4HTH7-F1
#
_entry.id   AF-A0A1Y4HTH7-F1
#
_cell.length_a   1.000
_cell.length_b   1.000
_cell.length_c   1.000
_cell.angle_alpha   90.00
_cell.angle_beta   90.00
_cell.angle_gamma   90.00
#
_symmetry.space_group_name_H-M   'P 1'
#
loop_
_entity.id
_entity.type
_entity.pdbx_description
1 polymer ?
#
loop_
_entity_poly.entity_id
_entity_poly.type
_entity_poly.pdbx_seq_one_letter_code
_entity_poly.pdbx_strand_id
1 'polypeptide(L)'
;MILEQLQTIHSFGYGPESTVTPDDIAAKEKELGFPLPEALRELYLTFHPDDPLFSGEMHLIPLSLLQTCRRTCWSYTILTLLPFCRGEKYGYAFEVSRHIKKIPCPQGRSADDPEIFGLFVAPETAKEKKDLNGYMVPCNKARLSQWLVEWLSYEQTRAQPSIVAVNKDKVPHYSDLQKMIPHHFYEIPKEELAKAQYNFVTRYTEEPSRLLYGTILYAPTGYIGAQTDEELEALMKQLGFRYTWVKSQTGHPIYNAAPPEPPKERELLSITPVLEFLRAFAGITRTGAKEESIQRAEARLEAPLPLPMEEFYRCLPSSFYHSYNTIRPLSTLRKAKDGKLNFLEENQAVYHWAAELNSPFLYRRSNDGVGEWVPFGIIDGFLAAEFLWALACDEDLDLNLWEVPDFEPDMLKPGGKLASHLFPIANITEQIAAGNTRRLYQAANGQAVGLYDSLEQTFWFVTKDEAVEDQLDKELFPR
;
A
#
# COMPACT_ATOMS: atom_id res chain seq x y z
N MET A 1 18.11 -6.01 -27.34
CA MET A 1 17.02 -6.87 -26.87
C MET A 1 15.81 -6.06 -26.43
N ILE A 2 15.99 -5.08 -25.55
CA ILE A 2 14.93 -4.21 -24.99
C ILE A 2 15.26 -2.71 -25.11
N LEU A 3 16.28 -2.33 -25.91
CA LEU A 3 16.75 -0.95 -26.01
C LEU A 3 15.65 0.06 -26.35
N GLU A 4 14.79 -0.25 -27.33
CA GLU A 4 13.69 0.65 -27.72
C GLU A 4 12.72 0.86 -26.55
N GLN A 5 12.36 -0.22 -25.84
CA GLN A 5 11.48 -0.14 -24.68
C GLN A 5 12.11 0.70 -23.56
N LEU A 6 13.41 0.53 -23.30
CA LEU A 6 14.14 1.30 -22.30
C LEU A 6 14.21 2.79 -22.67
N GLN A 7 14.44 3.12 -23.94
CA GLN A 7 14.43 4.50 -24.44
C GLN A 7 13.04 5.13 -24.28
N THR A 8 11.98 4.39 -24.60
CA THR A 8 10.60 4.86 -24.39
C THR A 8 10.34 5.13 -22.91
N ILE A 9 10.68 4.20 -22.00
CA ILE A 9 10.51 4.39 -20.55
C ILE A 9 11.29 5.62 -20.06
N HIS A 10 12.55 5.74 -20.46
CA HIS A 10 13.42 6.86 -20.10
C HIS A 10 12.80 8.21 -20.53
N SER A 11 12.11 8.26 -21.66
CA SER A 11 11.45 9.47 -22.17
C SER A 11 10.28 10.00 -21.32
N PHE A 12 9.74 9.18 -20.40
CA PHE A 12 8.73 9.60 -19.43
C PHE A 12 9.33 10.16 -18.13
N GLY A 13 10.64 10.06 -17.95
CA GLY A 13 11.37 10.55 -16.80
C GLY A 13 12.13 11.84 -17.08
N TYR A 14 12.67 12.42 -16.02
CA TYR A 14 13.62 13.53 -16.09
C TYR A 14 14.97 13.03 -15.60
N GLY A 15 15.73 12.40 -16.50
CA GLY A 15 17.07 11.87 -16.21
C GLY A 15 18.08 12.33 -17.26
N PRO A 16 19.32 12.65 -16.87
CA PRO A 16 20.40 12.79 -17.85
C PRO A 16 20.66 11.45 -18.54
N GLU A 17 21.18 11.50 -19.76
CA GLU A 17 21.67 10.29 -20.45
C GLU A 17 22.76 9.60 -19.63
N SER A 18 22.89 8.28 -19.80
CA SER A 18 23.91 7.52 -19.08
C SER A 18 25.33 8.00 -19.37
N THR A 19 26.16 8.00 -18.33
CA THR A 19 27.61 8.19 -18.42
C THR A 19 28.37 6.88 -18.56
N VAL A 20 27.68 5.74 -18.44
CA VAL A 20 28.27 4.41 -18.63
C VAL A 20 28.58 4.20 -20.11
N THR A 21 29.78 3.75 -20.40
CA THR A 21 30.23 3.45 -21.76
C THR A 21 30.33 1.94 -22.00
N PRO A 22 30.40 1.50 -23.28
CA PRO A 22 30.71 0.10 -23.60
C PRO A 22 32.04 -0.38 -23.00
N ASP A 23 33.02 0.50 -22.82
CA ASP A 23 34.31 0.17 -22.20
C ASP A 23 34.15 -0.12 -20.69
N ASP A 24 33.28 0.60 -19.99
CA ASP A 24 32.96 0.34 -18.58
C ASP A 24 32.28 -1.02 -18.41
N ILE A 25 31.36 -1.36 -19.32
CA ILE A 25 30.72 -2.69 -19.38
C ILE A 25 31.78 -3.78 -19.59
N ALA A 26 32.65 -3.63 -20.59
CA ALA A 26 33.69 -4.61 -20.89
C ALA A 26 34.68 -4.77 -19.72
N ALA A 27 35.03 -3.68 -19.03
CA ALA A 27 35.84 -3.72 -17.83
C ALA A 27 35.15 -4.50 -16.71
N LYS A 28 33.84 -4.28 -16.51
CA LYS A 28 33.07 -4.99 -15.49
C LYS A 28 32.86 -6.47 -15.81
N GLU A 29 32.60 -6.81 -17.06
CA GLU A 29 32.51 -8.21 -17.52
C GLU A 29 33.84 -8.96 -17.30
N LYS A 30 34.96 -8.29 -17.55
CA LYS A 30 36.30 -8.84 -17.26
C LYS A 30 36.52 -9.05 -15.75
N GLU A 31 36.06 -8.13 -14.90
CA GLU A 31 36.09 -8.27 -13.44
C GLU A 31 35.23 -9.45 -12.96
N LEU A 32 34.02 -9.58 -13.50
CA LEU A 32 33.05 -10.62 -13.14
C LEU A 32 33.42 -12.00 -13.70
N GLY A 33 34.17 -12.05 -14.81
CA GLY A 33 34.63 -13.26 -15.47
C GLY A 33 33.60 -13.90 -16.42
N PHE A 34 32.56 -13.16 -16.81
CA PHE A 34 31.52 -13.58 -17.77
C PHE A 34 30.85 -12.36 -18.42
N PRO A 35 30.30 -12.49 -19.63
CA PRO A 35 29.54 -11.41 -20.27
C PRO A 35 28.20 -11.18 -19.58
N LEU A 36 27.80 -9.92 -19.42
CA LEU A 36 26.49 -9.57 -18.89
C LEU A 36 25.39 -9.87 -19.93
N PRO A 37 24.19 -10.32 -19.50
CA PRO A 37 23.04 -10.43 -20.39
C PRO A 37 22.76 -9.13 -21.15
N GLU A 38 22.30 -9.22 -22.39
CA GLU A 38 22.11 -8.06 -23.27
C GLU A 38 21.20 -7.00 -22.65
N ALA A 39 20.09 -7.43 -22.06
CA ALA A 39 19.13 -6.56 -21.40
C ALA A 39 19.76 -5.72 -20.27
N LEU A 40 20.72 -6.26 -19.51
CA LEU A 40 21.41 -5.50 -18.46
C LEU A 40 22.43 -4.53 -19.03
N ARG A 41 23.10 -4.87 -20.14
CA ARG A 41 24.00 -3.93 -20.81
C ARG A 41 23.23 -2.71 -21.34
N GLU A 42 22.11 -2.96 -22.01
CA GLU A 42 21.23 -1.90 -22.53
C GLU A 42 20.68 -1.03 -21.40
N LEU A 43 20.31 -1.61 -20.26
CA LEU A 43 19.89 -0.89 -19.07
C LEU A 43 20.95 0.12 -18.61
N TYR A 44 22.17 -0.34 -18.34
CA TYR A 44 23.22 0.54 -17.82
C TYR A 44 23.66 1.61 -18.83
N LEU A 45 23.60 1.30 -20.13
CA LEU A 45 23.88 2.27 -21.19
C LEU A 45 22.75 3.30 -21.38
N THR A 46 21.54 3.01 -20.89
CA THR A 46 20.39 3.92 -21.04
C THR A 46 20.26 4.86 -19.84
N PHE A 47 20.32 4.33 -18.62
CA PHE A 47 20.03 5.10 -17.40
C PHE A 47 21.30 5.59 -16.71
N HIS A 48 21.29 6.84 -16.26
CA HIS A 48 22.41 7.43 -15.53
C HIS A 48 22.63 6.74 -14.16
N PRO A 49 23.88 6.54 -13.70
CA PRO A 49 24.16 5.93 -12.40
C PRO A 49 23.52 6.64 -11.18
N ASP A 50 23.26 7.93 -11.29
CA ASP A 50 22.60 8.75 -10.26
C ASP A 50 21.07 8.74 -10.36
N ASP A 51 20.50 7.98 -11.31
CA ASP A 51 19.06 7.84 -11.43
C ASP A 51 18.46 7.25 -10.13
N PRO A 52 17.32 7.76 -9.63
CA PRO A 52 16.63 7.22 -8.44
C PRO A 52 16.39 5.70 -8.48
N LEU A 53 16.30 5.11 -9.68
CA LEU A 53 16.20 3.66 -9.88
C LEU A 53 17.36 2.87 -9.23
N PHE A 54 18.51 3.51 -8.96
CA PHE A 54 19.69 2.91 -8.33
C PHE A 54 19.82 3.21 -6.81
N SER A 55 18.91 3.99 -6.22
CA SER A 55 19.03 4.45 -4.82
C SER A 55 17.75 4.37 -3.97
N GLY A 56 16.63 3.90 -4.53
CA GLY A 56 15.36 3.69 -3.82
C GLY A 56 15.29 2.47 -2.88
N GLU A 57 14.13 2.24 -2.25
CA GLU A 57 13.89 1.14 -1.29
C GLU A 57 14.11 -0.26 -1.90
N MET A 58 13.59 -0.45 -3.12
CA MET A 58 14.00 -1.52 -4.02
C MET A 58 14.65 -0.86 -5.22
N HIS A 59 15.92 -1.13 -5.44
CA HIS A 59 16.71 -0.45 -6.45
C HIS A 59 17.52 -1.44 -7.28
N LEU A 60 17.86 -1.03 -8.49
CA LEU A 60 18.86 -1.69 -9.31
C LEU A 60 20.24 -1.48 -8.70
N ILE A 61 21.10 -2.48 -8.79
CA ILE A 61 22.48 -2.37 -8.32
C ILE A 61 23.29 -1.62 -9.39
N PRO A 62 24.00 -0.52 -9.04
CA PRO A 62 24.89 0.18 -9.96
C PRO A 62 25.93 -0.77 -10.59
N LEU A 63 26.30 -0.52 -11.85
CA LEU A 63 27.28 -1.33 -12.59
C LEU A 63 28.56 -1.58 -11.78
N SER A 64 29.11 -0.53 -11.17
CA SER A 64 30.34 -0.59 -10.38
C SER A 64 30.23 -1.52 -9.16
N LEU A 65 29.03 -1.67 -8.60
CA LEU A 65 28.74 -2.44 -7.40
C LEU A 65 28.29 -3.88 -7.68
N LEU A 66 28.10 -4.25 -8.96
CA LEU A 66 27.75 -5.63 -9.30
C LEU A 66 28.84 -6.59 -8.82
N GLN A 67 28.42 -7.60 -8.05
CA GLN A 67 29.30 -8.65 -7.54
C GLN A 67 28.53 -9.96 -7.50
N THR A 68 29.22 -11.06 -7.82
CA THR A 68 28.61 -12.38 -7.71
C THR A 68 28.53 -12.83 -6.25
N CYS A 69 27.50 -13.61 -5.93
CA CYS A 69 27.41 -14.30 -4.66
C CYS A 69 27.26 -15.81 -4.86
N ARG A 70 27.72 -16.59 -3.88
CA ARG A 70 27.54 -18.04 -3.86
C ARG A 70 26.41 -18.43 -2.91
N ARG A 71 25.58 -19.37 -3.34
CA ARG A 71 24.48 -19.94 -2.55
C ARG A 71 24.52 -21.45 -2.64
N THR A 72 24.48 -22.11 -1.50
CA THR A 72 24.33 -23.56 -1.44
C THR A 72 22.86 -23.89 -1.66
N CYS A 73 22.57 -24.63 -2.72
CA CYS A 73 21.24 -25.16 -3.03
C CYS A 73 21.32 -26.68 -2.85
N TRP A 74 20.51 -27.26 -1.95
CA TRP A 74 20.66 -28.67 -1.53
C TRP A 74 22.03 -28.99 -0.90
N SER A 75 22.26 -30.25 -0.50
CA SER A 75 23.52 -30.66 0.14
C SER A 75 24.73 -30.73 -0.81
N TYR A 76 24.50 -30.74 -2.14
CA TYR A 76 25.53 -31.04 -3.14
C TYR A 76 25.66 -30.03 -4.29
N THR A 77 24.86 -28.96 -4.33
CA THR A 77 24.90 -27.96 -5.40
C THR A 77 25.25 -26.57 -4.85
N ILE A 78 26.15 -25.86 -5.52
CA ILE A 78 26.48 -24.46 -5.23
C ILE A 78 26.15 -23.66 -6.48
N LEU A 79 25.26 -22.68 -6.33
CA LEU A 79 24.92 -21.72 -7.36
C LEU A 79 25.79 -20.48 -7.21
N THR A 80 26.27 -19.94 -8.32
CA THR A 80 26.81 -18.59 -8.43
C THR A 80 25.75 -17.73 -9.08
N LEU A 81 25.31 -16.71 -8.35
CA LEU A 81 24.26 -15.79 -8.76
C LEU A 81 24.86 -14.40 -8.96
N LEU A 82 24.29 -13.63 -9.90
CA LEU A 82 24.51 -12.19 -9.99
C LEU A 82 23.24 -11.47 -9.53
N PRO A 83 23.22 -10.91 -8.31
CA PRO A 83 22.19 -9.97 -7.91
C PRO A 83 22.27 -8.72 -8.79
N PHE A 84 21.11 -8.23 -9.22
CA PHE A 84 21.01 -7.02 -10.04
C PHE A 84 19.97 -6.03 -9.50
N CYS A 85 19.10 -6.47 -8.60
CA CYS A 85 18.14 -5.62 -7.90
C CYS A 85 18.09 -6.02 -6.43
N ARG A 86 17.98 -5.04 -5.53
CA ARG A 86 18.05 -5.26 -4.09
C ARG A 86 17.15 -4.27 -3.35
N GLY A 87 16.47 -4.76 -2.33
CA GLY A 87 15.95 -3.95 -1.23
C GLY A 87 16.51 -4.44 0.11
N GLU A 88 15.95 -3.97 1.22
CA GLU A 88 16.50 -4.26 2.54
C GLU A 88 16.53 -5.76 2.87
N LYS A 89 15.41 -6.45 2.61
CA LYS A 89 15.22 -7.86 3.01
C LYS A 89 15.21 -8.83 1.82
N TYR A 90 14.82 -8.35 0.64
CA TYR A 90 14.63 -9.15 -0.57
C TYR A 90 15.29 -8.49 -1.78
N GLY A 91 15.45 -9.22 -2.88
CA GLY A 91 16.04 -8.73 -4.12
C GLY A 91 15.91 -9.75 -5.24
N TYR A 92 16.50 -9.46 -6.39
CA TYR A 92 16.48 -10.33 -7.56
C TYR A 92 17.89 -10.59 -8.08
N ALA A 93 18.10 -11.82 -8.54
CA ALA A 93 19.35 -12.30 -9.11
C ALA A 93 19.09 -13.28 -10.26
N PHE A 94 20.08 -13.55 -11.09
CA PHE A 94 20.03 -14.66 -12.05
C PHE A 94 21.22 -15.60 -11.88
N GLU A 95 21.05 -16.85 -12.32
CA GLU A 95 22.10 -17.87 -12.26
C GLU A 95 23.15 -17.61 -13.34
N VAL A 96 24.42 -17.51 -12.92
CA VAL A 96 25.57 -17.39 -13.81
C VAL A 96 26.24 -18.74 -14.02
N SER A 97 26.35 -19.52 -12.94
CA SER A 97 26.87 -20.88 -13.03
C SER A 97 26.40 -21.75 -11.86
N ARG A 98 26.51 -23.06 -12.05
CA ARG A 98 26.11 -24.08 -11.08
C ARG A 98 27.14 -25.17 -10.96
N HIS A 99 27.67 -25.35 -9.76
CA HIS A 99 28.61 -26.40 -9.42
C HIS A 99 27.91 -27.54 -8.68
N ILE A 100 28.00 -28.76 -9.21
CA ILE A 100 27.51 -29.98 -8.56
C ILE A 100 28.72 -30.76 -8.06
N LYS A 101 28.83 -30.98 -6.75
CA LYS A 101 30.03 -31.56 -6.10
C LYS A 101 30.48 -32.93 -6.64
N LYS A 102 29.62 -33.65 -7.39
CA LYS A 102 29.87 -35.00 -7.92
C LYS A 102 30.07 -35.08 -9.44
N ILE A 103 30.00 -33.97 -10.18
CA ILE A 103 30.12 -33.97 -11.65
C ILE A 103 31.12 -32.87 -12.05
N PRO A 104 32.15 -33.15 -12.89
CA PRO A 104 32.97 -32.12 -13.50
C PRO A 104 32.07 -31.19 -14.29
N CYS A 105 32.02 -29.93 -13.87
CA CYS A 105 31.08 -28.95 -14.37
C CYS A 105 31.42 -28.58 -15.82
N PRO A 106 30.47 -28.64 -16.78
CA PRO A 106 30.65 -27.91 -18.05
C PRO A 106 30.68 -26.42 -17.75
N GLN A 107 31.59 -25.69 -18.41
CA GLN A 107 31.70 -24.23 -18.32
C GLN A 107 30.31 -23.60 -18.57
N GLY A 108 29.98 -22.59 -17.76
CA GLY A 108 28.64 -22.04 -17.60
C GLY A 108 27.97 -21.69 -18.93
N ARG A 109 26.69 -22.05 -19.05
CA ARG A 109 25.83 -21.51 -20.10
C ARG A 109 25.37 -20.14 -19.63
N SER A 110 26.01 -19.08 -20.10
CA SER A 110 25.39 -17.76 -20.10
C SER A 110 24.18 -17.84 -21.03
N ALA A 111 22.98 -17.64 -20.50
CA ALA A 111 21.80 -17.45 -21.34
C ALA A 111 21.70 -15.97 -21.67
N ASP A 112 21.45 -15.63 -22.93
CA ASP A 112 21.32 -14.23 -23.37
C ASP A 112 20.19 -13.50 -22.62
N ASP A 113 19.15 -14.24 -22.22
CA ASP A 113 18.04 -13.78 -21.39
C ASP A 113 17.69 -14.80 -20.29
N PRO A 114 18.36 -14.69 -19.12
CA PRO A 114 18.23 -15.68 -18.05
C PRO A 114 16.89 -15.57 -17.31
N GLU A 115 16.48 -16.67 -16.68
CA GLU A 115 15.40 -16.66 -15.69
C GLU A 115 15.87 -15.98 -14.41
N ILE A 116 14.96 -15.26 -13.74
CA ILE A 116 15.26 -14.53 -12.51
C ILE A 116 14.86 -15.34 -11.27
N PHE A 117 15.56 -15.10 -10.17
CA PHE A 117 15.33 -15.69 -8.86
C PHE A 117 15.17 -14.60 -7.81
N GLY A 118 14.19 -14.78 -6.92
CA GLY A 118 14.12 -13.99 -5.70
C GLY A 118 15.26 -14.36 -4.74
N LEU A 119 15.87 -13.37 -4.12
CA LEU A 119 16.98 -13.52 -3.18
C LEU A 119 16.63 -12.84 -1.85
N PHE A 120 16.69 -13.58 -0.74
CA PHE A 120 16.77 -12.96 0.58
C PHE A 120 18.20 -12.50 0.85
N VAL A 121 18.32 -11.22 1.17
CA VAL A 121 19.59 -10.51 1.31
C VAL A 121 20.23 -10.83 2.68
N ALA A 122 19.43 -10.82 3.74
CA ALA A 122 19.84 -11.09 5.12
C ALA A 122 18.73 -11.86 5.87
N PRO A 123 18.70 -13.20 5.80
CA PRO A 123 17.67 -14.00 6.48
C PRO A 123 17.93 -14.07 7.99
N GLU A 124 17.04 -13.48 8.78
CA GLU A 124 17.11 -13.42 10.24
C GLU A 124 16.38 -14.58 10.91
N THR A 125 15.27 -15.05 10.32
CA THR A 125 14.45 -16.10 10.92
C THR A 125 14.78 -17.51 10.39
N ALA A 126 14.49 -18.54 11.19
CA ALA A 126 14.59 -19.93 10.76
C ALA A 126 13.62 -20.25 9.61
N LYS A 127 12.50 -19.52 9.51
CA LYS A 127 11.54 -19.61 8.42
C LYS A 127 12.11 -19.02 7.13
N GLU A 128 12.72 -17.83 7.15
CA GLU A 128 13.43 -17.25 5.99
C GLU A 128 14.60 -18.15 5.54
N LYS A 129 15.35 -18.71 6.48
CA LYS A 129 16.40 -19.71 6.20
C LYS A 129 15.85 -21.01 5.61
N LYS A 130 14.61 -21.37 5.91
CA LYS A 130 13.92 -22.55 5.38
C LYS A 130 13.25 -22.27 4.03
N ASP A 131 12.71 -21.07 3.82
CA ASP A 131 12.16 -20.61 2.54
C ASP A 131 13.28 -20.47 1.49
N LEU A 132 14.49 -20.10 1.92
CA LEU A 132 15.73 -20.24 1.13
C LEU A 132 16.03 -21.68 0.66
N ASN A 133 15.50 -22.70 1.35
CA ASN A 133 15.67 -24.12 1.04
C ASN A 133 14.39 -24.76 0.48
N GLY A 134 13.28 -24.01 0.41
CA GLY A 134 11.98 -24.47 -0.02
C GLY A 134 11.68 -24.07 -1.46
N TYR A 135 10.88 -24.87 -2.16
CA TYR A 135 10.42 -24.63 -3.54
C TYR A 135 9.47 -23.40 -3.70
N MET A 136 9.44 -22.52 -2.71
CA MET A 136 8.46 -21.44 -2.51
C MET A 136 9.12 -20.06 -2.42
N VAL A 137 10.26 -19.87 -3.06
CA VAL A 137 10.57 -18.53 -3.57
C VAL A 137 9.53 -18.25 -4.65
N PRO A 138 8.91 -17.07 -4.77
CA PRO A 138 8.11 -16.74 -5.95
C PRO A 138 9.05 -16.78 -7.16
N CYS A 139 9.17 -17.97 -7.74
CA CYS A 139 9.75 -18.26 -9.03
C CYS A 139 8.80 -17.64 -10.01
N ASN A 140 9.05 -16.38 -10.25
CA ASN A 140 8.51 -15.69 -11.36
C ASN A 140 9.29 -16.22 -12.57
N LYS A 141 8.68 -17.08 -13.39
CA LYS A 141 9.34 -17.62 -14.61
C LYS A 141 9.59 -16.53 -15.67
N ALA A 142 9.45 -15.26 -15.31
CA ALA A 142 9.78 -14.12 -16.14
C ALA A 142 11.26 -14.15 -16.51
N ARG A 143 11.51 -13.73 -17.74
CA ARG A 143 12.84 -13.48 -18.25
C ARG A 143 13.37 -12.17 -17.71
N LEU A 144 14.69 -12.03 -17.62
CA LEU A 144 15.34 -10.80 -17.16
C LEU A 144 14.90 -9.59 -17.99
N SER A 145 14.86 -9.72 -19.31
CA SER A 145 14.44 -8.65 -20.23
C SER A 145 13.02 -8.16 -19.94
N GLN A 146 12.06 -9.09 -19.84
CA GLN A 146 10.66 -8.83 -19.51
C GLN A 146 10.55 -8.14 -18.14
N TRP A 147 11.22 -8.68 -17.13
CA TRP A 147 11.14 -8.14 -15.77
C TRP A 147 11.68 -6.71 -15.70
N LEU A 148 12.79 -6.41 -16.37
CA LEU A 148 13.36 -5.05 -16.40
C LEU A 148 12.36 -4.07 -16.99
N VAL A 149 11.78 -4.38 -18.16
CA VAL A 149 10.81 -3.49 -18.81
C VAL A 149 9.56 -3.31 -17.95
N GLU A 150 8.99 -4.39 -17.42
CA GLU A 150 7.82 -4.36 -16.54
C GLU A 150 8.05 -3.53 -15.27
N TRP A 151 9.13 -3.80 -14.54
CA TRP A 151 9.43 -3.15 -13.27
C TRP A 151 9.79 -1.67 -13.46
N LEU A 152 10.64 -1.36 -14.45
CA LEU A 152 11.01 0.04 -14.74
C LEU A 152 9.81 0.87 -15.15
N SER A 153 8.93 0.34 -15.98
CA SER A 153 7.70 1.04 -16.39
C SER A 153 6.77 1.29 -15.19
N TYR A 154 6.71 0.35 -14.25
CA TYR A 154 5.92 0.49 -13.03
C TYR A 154 6.50 1.57 -12.12
N GLU A 155 7.81 1.56 -11.88
CA GLU A 155 8.48 2.61 -11.11
C GLU A 155 8.36 3.98 -11.80
N GLN A 156 8.43 4.03 -13.13
CA GLN A 156 8.24 5.27 -13.89
C GLN A 156 6.84 5.85 -13.74
N THR A 157 5.81 4.98 -13.64
CA THR A 157 4.44 5.40 -13.29
C THR A 157 4.41 6.03 -11.90
N ARG A 158 5.11 5.43 -10.94
CA ARG A 158 5.20 5.90 -9.55
C ARG A 158 6.06 7.15 -9.38
N ALA A 159 6.95 7.42 -10.33
CA ALA A 159 7.80 8.60 -10.36
C ALA A 159 7.11 9.83 -10.94
N GLN A 160 5.92 9.68 -11.55
CA GLN A 160 5.20 10.80 -12.13
C GLN A 160 4.86 11.87 -11.08
N PRO A 161 4.83 13.16 -11.47
CA PRO A 161 4.48 14.25 -10.56
C PRO A 161 3.05 14.15 -10.01
N SER A 162 2.12 13.69 -10.84
CA SER A 162 0.71 13.53 -10.52
C SER A 162 0.35 12.06 -10.64
N ILE A 163 -0.30 11.50 -9.61
CA ILE A 163 -0.63 10.07 -9.56
C ILE A 163 -1.99 9.87 -8.89
N VAL A 164 -2.83 9.08 -9.53
CA VAL A 164 -4.07 8.55 -8.93
C VAL A 164 -4.00 7.03 -8.82
N ALA A 165 -4.68 6.48 -7.82
CA ALA A 165 -4.88 5.06 -7.62
C ALA A 165 -6.34 4.70 -7.91
N VAL A 166 -6.54 3.56 -8.57
CA VAL A 166 -7.87 3.00 -8.88
C VAL A 166 -7.95 1.58 -8.31
N ASN A 167 -9.08 1.24 -7.71
CA ASN A 167 -9.35 -0.12 -7.25
C ASN A 167 -9.91 -0.96 -8.39
N LYS A 168 -9.10 -1.87 -8.93
CA LYS A 168 -9.43 -2.70 -10.10
C LYS A 168 -10.63 -3.61 -9.87
N ASP A 169 -10.83 -4.07 -8.64
CA ASP A 169 -11.92 -4.98 -8.28
C ASP A 169 -13.28 -4.26 -8.20
N LYS A 170 -13.25 -2.95 -8.01
CA LYS A 170 -14.44 -2.09 -7.93
C LYS A 170 -14.72 -1.31 -9.21
N VAL A 171 -13.87 -1.46 -10.23
CA VAL A 171 -14.04 -0.77 -11.52
C VAL A 171 -14.91 -1.62 -12.44
N PRO A 172 -16.17 -1.21 -12.72
CA PRO A 172 -16.94 -1.84 -13.78
C PRO A 172 -16.21 -1.62 -15.11
N HIS A 173 -16.02 -2.69 -15.88
CA HIS A 173 -15.36 -2.64 -17.19
C HIS A 173 -13.89 -2.19 -17.16
N TYR A 174 -13.05 -2.78 -16.30
CA TYR A 174 -11.59 -2.59 -16.32
C TYR A 174 -10.93 -2.76 -17.71
N SER A 175 -11.58 -3.47 -18.64
CA SER A 175 -11.21 -3.52 -20.06
C SER A 175 -11.14 -2.14 -20.75
N ASP A 176 -11.90 -1.15 -20.29
CA ASP A 176 -11.96 0.19 -20.88
C ASP A 176 -10.71 1.00 -20.59
N LEU A 177 -10.06 0.76 -19.44
CA LEU A 177 -8.73 1.28 -19.16
C LEU A 177 -7.72 0.83 -20.23
N GLN A 178 -7.84 -0.41 -20.71
CA GLN A 178 -6.97 -0.96 -21.74
C GLN A 178 -7.17 -0.32 -23.12
N LYS A 179 -8.35 0.24 -23.37
CA LYS A 179 -8.63 0.98 -24.62
C LYS A 179 -8.07 2.40 -24.54
N MET A 180 -8.13 3.01 -23.36
CA MET A 180 -7.71 4.38 -23.11
C MET A 180 -6.19 4.53 -22.99
N ILE A 181 -5.51 3.51 -22.47
CA ILE A 181 -4.06 3.45 -22.35
C ILE A 181 -3.60 2.20 -23.12
N PRO A 182 -3.50 2.26 -24.45
CA PRO A 182 -3.49 1.06 -25.29
C PRO A 182 -2.11 0.41 -25.46
N HIS A 183 -1.03 1.17 -25.30
CA HIS A 183 0.31 0.67 -25.61
C HIS A 183 0.89 -0.10 -24.42
N HIS A 184 1.45 -1.28 -24.66
CA HIS A 184 2.17 -2.05 -23.65
C HIS A 184 3.68 -1.81 -23.81
N PHE A 185 4.41 -1.65 -22.70
CA PHE A 185 5.86 -1.45 -22.77
C PHE A 185 6.61 -2.71 -23.23
N TYR A 186 6.04 -3.89 -23.00
CA TYR A 186 6.63 -5.16 -23.40
C TYR A 186 5.64 -5.98 -24.25
N GLU A 187 5.72 -5.91 -25.56
CA GLU A 187 4.82 -6.66 -26.43
C GLU A 187 5.17 -8.16 -26.41
N ILE A 188 4.28 -8.98 -25.84
CA ILE A 188 4.38 -10.43 -25.94
C ILE A 188 3.52 -10.89 -27.11
N PRO A 189 4.06 -11.70 -28.04
CA PRO A 189 3.27 -12.31 -29.10
C PRO A 189 2.04 -13.02 -28.54
N LYS A 190 0.90 -12.91 -29.23
CA LYS A 190 -0.38 -13.47 -28.76
C LYS A 190 -0.29 -14.97 -28.48
N GLU A 191 0.53 -15.72 -29.22
CA GLU A 191 0.72 -17.16 -29.02
C GLU A 191 1.45 -17.51 -27.70
N GLU A 192 2.20 -16.56 -27.15
CA GLU A 192 3.01 -16.73 -25.93
C GLU A 192 2.36 -16.10 -24.70
N LEU A 193 1.37 -15.21 -24.90
CA LEU A 193 0.66 -14.49 -23.85
C LEU A 193 0.00 -15.42 -22.81
N ALA A 194 -0.52 -16.57 -23.26
CA ALA A 194 -1.13 -17.59 -22.38
C ALA A 194 -0.10 -18.35 -21.52
N LYS A 195 1.19 -18.26 -21.86
CA LYS A 195 2.30 -18.91 -21.14
C LYS A 195 3.16 -17.91 -20.36
N ALA A 196 3.06 -16.63 -20.71
CA ALA A 196 3.78 -15.55 -20.05
C ALA A 196 3.30 -15.37 -18.61
N GLN A 197 4.26 -15.28 -17.69
CA GLN A 197 4.00 -14.89 -16.31
C GLN A 197 4.40 -13.42 -16.17
N TYR A 198 3.41 -12.55 -15.92
CA TYR A 198 3.61 -11.14 -15.64
C TYR A 198 3.67 -10.89 -14.15
N ASN A 199 4.40 -9.85 -13.76
CA ASN A 199 4.45 -9.37 -12.37
C ASN A 199 3.84 -8.00 -12.29
N PHE A 200 4.16 -7.21 -13.30
CA PHE A 200 3.59 -5.90 -13.49
C PHE A 200 2.87 -5.89 -14.83
N VAL A 201 1.74 -5.20 -14.85
CA VAL A 201 1.05 -4.85 -16.09
C VAL A 201 1.23 -3.35 -16.23
N THR A 202 1.94 -2.95 -17.27
CA THR A 202 2.32 -1.56 -17.50
C THR A 202 1.96 -1.12 -18.90
N ARG A 203 1.37 0.07 -19.00
CA ARG A 203 0.88 0.63 -20.24
C ARG A 203 1.14 2.13 -20.32
N TYR A 204 1.11 2.67 -21.52
CA TYR A 204 1.24 4.09 -21.75
C TYR A 204 0.38 4.60 -22.91
N THR A 205 0.27 5.92 -23.01
CA THR A 205 -0.21 6.63 -24.19
C THR A 205 0.90 7.45 -24.81
N GLU A 206 0.89 7.56 -26.13
CA GLU A 206 1.74 8.48 -26.88
C GLU A 206 1.10 9.89 -26.95
N GLU A 207 1.78 10.84 -27.59
CA GLU A 207 1.29 12.21 -27.80
C GLU A 207 -0.15 12.24 -28.35
N PRO A 208 -1.02 13.17 -27.88
CA PRO A 208 -0.69 14.39 -27.12
C PRO A 208 -0.73 14.26 -25.59
N SER A 209 -1.05 13.09 -25.05
CA SER A 209 -1.15 12.86 -23.60
C SER A 209 -0.21 11.74 -23.20
N ARG A 210 0.77 11.99 -22.32
CA ARG A 210 1.79 11.01 -21.90
C ARG A 210 1.43 10.34 -20.58
N LEU A 211 0.32 9.62 -20.57
CA LEU A 211 -0.17 8.90 -19.40
C LEU A 211 0.58 7.59 -19.22
N LEU A 212 0.82 7.23 -17.97
CA LEU A 212 1.37 5.94 -17.57
C LEU A 212 0.38 5.18 -16.72
N TYR A 213 0.31 3.88 -16.93
CA TYR A 213 -0.44 2.96 -16.09
C TYR A 213 0.47 1.85 -15.60
N GLY A 214 0.38 1.53 -14.31
CA GLY A 214 1.14 0.44 -13.71
C GLY A 214 0.37 -0.24 -12.59
N THR A 215 0.37 -1.57 -12.59
CA THR A 215 -0.17 -2.37 -11.48
C THR A 215 0.64 -3.63 -11.28
N ILE A 216 0.72 -4.10 -10.04
CA ILE A 216 1.17 -5.46 -9.75
C ILE A 216 0.00 -6.40 -10.09
N LEU A 217 0.28 -7.48 -10.81
CA LEU A 217 -0.74 -8.35 -11.43
C LEU A 217 -1.86 -8.75 -10.44
N TYR A 218 -1.49 -9.21 -9.26
CA TYR A 218 -2.41 -9.67 -8.21
C TYR A 218 -2.79 -8.62 -7.16
N ALA A 219 -2.27 -7.39 -7.26
CA ALA A 219 -2.70 -6.33 -6.35
C ALA A 219 -4.10 -5.86 -6.75
N PRO A 220 -4.98 -5.45 -5.83
CA PRO A 220 -6.28 -4.87 -6.17
C PRO A 220 -6.15 -3.44 -6.74
N THR A 221 -5.01 -2.79 -6.54
CA THR A 221 -4.78 -1.39 -6.91
C THR A 221 -3.98 -1.25 -8.20
N GLY A 222 -4.43 -0.35 -9.09
CA GLY A 222 -3.64 0.15 -10.22
C GLY A 222 -3.35 1.64 -10.06
N TYR A 223 -2.19 2.08 -10.56
CA TYR A 223 -1.78 3.47 -10.53
C TYR A 223 -1.79 4.06 -11.93
N ILE A 224 -2.25 5.31 -12.04
CA ILE A 224 -2.17 6.10 -13.26
C ILE A 224 -1.38 7.36 -12.94
N GLY A 225 -0.28 7.56 -13.67
CA GLY A 225 0.59 8.71 -13.51
C GLY A 225 0.54 9.63 -14.73
N ALA A 226 0.66 10.94 -14.50
CA ALA A 226 0.69 11.97 -15.53
C ALA A 226 1.62 13.12 -15.17
N GLN A 227 1.87 14.01 -16.12
CA GLN A 227 2.72 15.19 -15.90
C GLN A 227 1.98 16.27 -15.11
N THR A 228 0.65 16.35 -15.25
CA THR A 228 -0.18 17.31 -14.53
C THR A 228 -1.45 16.68 -13.95
N ASP A 229 -2.07 17.38 -12.98
CA ASP A 229 -3.31 16.94 -12.34
C ASP A 229 -4.49 16.99 -13.33
N GLU A 230 -4.55 18.00 -14.21
CA GLU A 230 -5.63 18.20 -15.17
C GLU A 230 -5.76 17.04 -16.18
N GLU A 231 -4.64 16.43 -16.56
CA GLU A 231 -4.63 15.24 -17.43
C GLU A 231 -5.32 14.06 -16.74
N LEU A 232 -5.06 13.86 -15.44
CA LEU A 232 -5.68 12.80 -14.66
C LEU A 232 -7.15 13.10 -14.39
N GLU A 233 -7.51 14.33 -14.05
CA GLU A 233 -8.91 14.73 -13.86
C GLU A 233 -9.75 14.50 -15.12
N ALA A 234 -9.23 14.92 -16.29
CA ALA A 234 -9.90 14.72 -17.57
C ALA A 234 -10.11 13.22 -17.86
N LEU A 235 -9.07 12.41 -17.64
CA LEU A 235 -9.15 10.96 -17.80
C LEU A 235 -10.13 10.33 -16.82
N MET A 236 -10.08 10.69 -15.54
CA MET A 236 -10.94 10.11 -14.51
C MET A 236 -12.40 10.48 -14.75
N LYS A 237 -12.68 11.72 -15.17
CA LYS A 237 -14.01 12.16 -15.60
C LYS A 237 -14.52 11.36 -16.79
N GLN A 238 -13.65 11.03 -17.75
CA GLN A 238 -14.03 10.21 -18.90
C GLN A 238 -14.30 8.76 -18.52
N LEU A 239 -13.49 8.19 -17.63
CA LEU A 239 -13.63 6.80 -17.17
C LEU A 239 -14.82 6.63 -16.22
N GLY A 240 -15.18 7.69 -15.46
CA GLY A 240 -16.18 7.62 -14.41
C GLY A 240 -15.79 6.67 -13.26
N PHE A 241 -14.50 6.33 -13.15
CA PHE A 241 -13.99 5.47 -12.10
C PHE A 241 -13.86 6.25 -10.80
N ARG A 242 -14.11 5.58 -9.67
CA ARG A 242 -13.64 6.09 -8.38
C ARG A 242 -12.14 5.95 -8.29
N TYR A 243 -11.47 7.00 -7.84
CA TYR A 243 -10.03 7.07 -7.74
C TYR A 243 -9.63 7.85 -6.50
N THR A 244 -8.39 7.66 -6.07
CA THR A 244 -7.80 8.39 -4.96
C THR A 244 -6.49 9.04 -5.41
N TRP A 245 -6.23 10.26 -4.97
CA TRP A 245 -4.96 10.93 -5.27
C TRP A 245 -3.84 10.33 -4.43
N VAL A 246 -2.73 9.99 -5.06
CA VAL A 246 -1.49 9.51 -4.43
C VAL A 246 -0.42 10.60 -4.46
N LYS A 247 -0.38 11.38 -5.54
CA LYS A 247 0.42 12.60 -5.67
C LYS A 247 -0.37 13.64 -6.46
N SER A 248 -0.33 14.89 -6.03
CA SER A 248 -0.98 16.00 -6.72
C SER A 248 -0.07 17.23 -6.67
N GLN A 249 -0.07 17.99 -7.77
CA GLN A 249 0.64 19.26 -7.90
C GLN A 249 -0.22 20.46 -7.48
N THR A 250 -1.54 20.37 -7.61
CA THR A 250 -2.51 21.45 -7.31
C THR A 250 -3.06 21.38 -5.90
N GLY A 251 -2.67 20.38 -5.11
CA GLY A 251 -3.03 20.23 -3.70
C GLY A 251 -4.33 19.46 -3.48
N HIS A 252 -4.69 18.55 -4.38
CA HIS A 252 -5.78 17.61 -4.14
C HIS A 252 -5.52 16.79 -2.87
N PRO A 253 -6.58 16.42 -2.12
CA PRO A 253 -6.45 15.58 -0.94
C PRO A 253 -5.82 14.23 -1.30
N ILE A 254 -4.60 14.01 -0.83
CA ILE A 254 -3.88 12.76 -1.07
C ILE A 254 -4.38 11.72 -0.07
N TYR A 255 -4.84 10.59 -0.59
CA TYR A 255 -5.26 9.43 0.18
C TYR A 255 -4.12 8.98 1.09
N ASN A 256 -4.42 8.90 2.39
CA ASN A 256 -3.46 8.61 3.45
C ASN A 256 -2.28 9.59 3.56
N ALA A 257 -2.42 10.86 3.17
CA ALA A 257 -1.49 11.90 3.62
C ALA A 257 -1.44 11.95 5.16
N ALA A 258 -0.30 12.32 5.74
CA ALA A 258 -0.31 12.76 7.14
C ALA A 258 -1.22 13.99 7.22
N PRO A 259 -1.93 14.24 8.34
CA PRO A 259 -2.74 15.43 8.44
C PRO A 259 -1.84 16.64 8.17
N PRO A 260 -2.33 17.64 7.42
CA PRO A 260 -1.52 18.77 7.00
C PRO A 260 -0.93 19.56 8.18
N GLU A 261 -1.55 19.46 9.35
CA GLU A 261 -1.02 19.98 10.60
C GLU A 261 -0.91 18.87 11.66
N PRO A 262 0.20 18.82 12.42
CA PRO A 262 0.30 17.94 13.57
C PRO A 262 -0.87 18.18 14.55
N PRO A 263 -1.44 17.13 15.13
CA PRO A 263 -2.48 17.30 16.14
C PRO A 263 -1.95 18.14 17.32
N LYS A 264 -2.79 19.03 17.84
CA LYS A 264 -2.48 19.75 19.08
C LYS A 264 -2.71 18.83 20.27
N GLU A 265 -1.74 18.81 21.18
CA GLU A 265 -1.85 18.04 22.41
C GLU A 265 -3.09 18.48 23.21
N ARG A 266 -3.87 17.50 23.68
CA ARG A 266 -5.02 17.71 24.56
C ARG A 266 -5.26 16.47 25.41
N GLU A 267 -6.03 16.64 26.48
CA GLU A 267 -6.48 15.50 27.29
C GLU A 267 -7.33 14.53 26.47
N LEU A 268 -7.13 13.24 26.76
CA LEU A 268 -7.92 12.17 26.18
C LEU A 268 -9.30 12.16 26.81
N LEU A 269 -10.33 12.11 25.95
CA LEU A 269 -11.70 12.02 26.39
C LEU A 269 -12.14 10.56 26.42
N SER A 270 -13.05 10.24 27.34
CA SER A 270 -13.73 8.94 27.35
C SER A 270 -14.56 8.79 26.07
N ILE A 271 -14.33 7.70 25.35
CA ILE A 271 -15.09 7.32 24.15
C ILE A 271 -16.17 6.28 24.45
N THR A 272 -16.23 5.75 25.69
CA THR A 272 -17.25 4.78 26.13
C THR A 272 -18.67 5.12 25.66
N PRO A 273 -19.18 6.37 25.81
CA PRO A 273 -20.54 6.69 25.37
C PRO A 273 -20.77 6.51 23.86
N VAL A 274 -19.76 6.77 23.03
CA VAL A 274 -19.82 6.53 21.58
C VAL A 274 -19.75 5.04 21.29
N LEU A 275 -18.86 4.31 21.95
CA LEU A 275 -18.72 2.86 21.75
C LEU A 275 -19.97 2.10 22.17
N GLU A 276 -20.61 2.49 23.28
CA GLU A 276 -21.87 1.92 23.74
C GLU A 276 -23.01 2.18 22.76
N PHE A 277 -23.10 3.41 22.23
CA PHE A 277 -24.05 3.74 21.16
C PHE A 277 -23.83 2.86 19.92
N LEU A 278 -22.58 2.75 19.44
CA LEU A 278 -22.24 1.94 18.27
C LEU A 278 -22.53 0.44 18.48
N ARG A 279 -22.26 -0.08 19.68
CA ARG A 279 -22.61 -1.47 20.04
C ARG A 279 -24.11 -1.70 20.07
N ALA A 280 -24.87 -0.76 20.62
CA ALA A 280 -26.33 -0.83 20.66
C ALA A 280 -26.92 -0.78 19.25
N PHE A 281 -26.44 0.16 18.43
CA PHE A 281 -26.76 0.29 17.01
C PHE A 281 -26.48 -1.03 16.26
N ALA A 282 -25.28 -1.58 16.40
CA ALA A 282 -24.89 -2.84 15.77
C ALA A 282 -25.52 -4.09 16.43
N GLY A 283 -26.26 -3.96 17.53
CA GLY A 283 -26.92 -5.09 18.19
C GLY A 283 -25.95 -6.10 18.82
N ILE A 284 -24.76 -5.65 19.19
CA ILE A 284 -23.69 -6.50 19.70
C ILE A 284 -23.89 -6.75 21.19
N THR A 285 -24.27 -7.97 21.54
CA THR A 285 -24.48 -8.39 22.94
C THR A 285 -23.22 -8.96 23.60
N ARG A 286 -22.25 -9.44 22.80
CA ARG A 286 -20.97 -9.93 23.31
C ARG A 286 -20.16 -8.80 23.92
N THR A 287 -19.47 -9.09 25.02
CA THR A 287 -18.55 -8.18 25.69
C THR A 287 -17.14 -8.30 25.11
N GLY A 288 -16.36 -7.22 25.18
CA GLY A 288 -14.94 -7.25 24.88
C GLY A 288 -14.11 -7.86 26.02
N ALA A 289 -12.90 -7.36 26.18
CA ALA A 289 -11.94 -7.81 27.18
C ALA A 289 -12.45 -7.62 28.61
N LYS A 290 -12.16 -8.62 29.46
CA LYS A 290 -12.42 -8.53 30.90
C LYS A 290 -11.35 -7.69 31.61
N GLU A 291 -11.72 -7.14 32.76
CA GLU A 291 -10.85 -6.40 33.68
C GLU A 291 -9.50 -7.11 33.90
N GLU A 292 -9.52 -8.41 34.22
CA GLU A 292 -8.30 -9.15 34.53
C GLU A 292 -7.38 -9.32 33.30
N SER A 293 -7.92 -9.16 32.10
CA SER A 293 -7.11 -9.21 30.87
C SER A 293 -6.45 -7.87 30.57
N ILE A 294 -7.13 -6.75 30.88
CA ILE A 294 -6.55 -5.41 30.84
C ILE A 294 -5.43 -5.30 31.86
N GLN A 295 -5.69 -5.63 33.12
CA GLN A 295 -4.69 -5.56 34.19
C GLN A 295 -3.44 -6.41 33.90
N ARG A 296 -3.61 -7.60 33.30
CA ARG A 296 -2.49 -8.43 32.85
C ARG A 296 -1.69 -7.81 31.71
N ALA A 297 -2.34 -7.08 30.80
CA ALA A 297 -1.65 -6.37 29.72
C ALA A 297 -0.87 -5.17 30.28
N GLU A 298 -1.49 -4.36 31.14
CA GLU A 298 -0.86 -3.21 31.79
C GLU A 298 0.33 -3.61 32.66
N ALA A 299 0.19 -4.66 33.46
CA ALA A 299 1.29 -5.20 34.25
C ALA A 299 2.48 -5.65 33.38
N ARG A 300 2.21 -6.18 32.17
CA ARG A 300 3.26 -6.58 31.22
C ARG A 300 3.88 -5.38 30.49
N LEU A 301 3.12 -4.31 30.28
CA LEU A 301 3.57 -3.07 29.65
C LEU A 301 4.24 -2.11 30.65
N GLU A 302 4.14 -2.42 31.94
CA GLU A 302 4.63 -1.61 33.07
C GLU A 302 4.03 -0.19 33.06
N ALA A 303 2.80 -0.06 32.55
CA ALA A 303 2.06 1.20 32.44
C ALA A 303 0.58 0.92 32.17
N PRO A 304 -0.33 1.82 32.59
CA PRO A 304 -1.72 1.76 32.18
C PRO A 304 -1.86 1.96 30.67
N LEU A 305 -2.91 1.39 30.08
CA LEU A 305 -3.28 1.70 28.71
C LEU A 305 -3.83 3.14 28.63
N PRO A 306 -3.66 3.86 27.50
CA PRO A 306 -4.42 5.08 27.28
C PRO A 306 -5.91 4.79 27.42
N LEU A 307 -6.63 5.63 28.17
CA LEU A 307 -8.05 5.42 28.50
C LEU A 307 -8.91 5.01 27.28
N PRO A 308 -8.85 5.70 26.12
CA PRO A 308 -9.65 5.32 24.97
C PRO A 308 -9.32 3.91 24.43
N MET A 309 -8.07 3.48 24.56
CA MET A 309 -7.64 2.14 24.14
C MET A 309 -8.15 1.06 25.09
N GLU A 310 -8.14 1.32 26.38
CA GLU A 310 -8.77 0.44 27.37
C GLU A 310 -10.27 0.27 27.09
N GLU A 311 -10.98 1.38 26.90
CA GLU A 311 -12.41 1.42 26.59
C GLU A 311 -12.73 0.67 25.30
N PHE A 312 -11.90 0.87 24.27
CA PHE A 312 -11.99 0.17 22.99
C PHE A 312 -11.91 -1.35 23.18
N TYR A 313 -10.90 -1.86 23.90
CA TYR A 313 -10.76 -3.29 24.15
C TYR A 313 -11.86 -3.86 25.03
N ARG A 314 -12.39 -3.11 25.99
CA ARG A 314 -13.54 -3.54 26.82
C ARG A 314 -14.84 -3.63 26.01
N CYS A 315 -15.01 -2.74 25.04
CA CYS A 315 -16.22 -2.65 24.24
C CYS A 315 -16.22 -3.59 23.03
N LEU A 316 -15.10 -3.71 22.31
CA LEU A 316 -15.03 -4.47 21.06
C LEU A 316 -14.79 -5.96 21.34
N PRO A 317 -15.69 -6.87 20.92
CA PRO A 317 -15.43 -8.31 21.00
C PRO A 317 -14.24 -8.72 20.12
N SER A 318 -13.46 -9.69 20.59
CA SER A 318 -12.25 -10.13 19.86
C SER A 318 -12.52 -10.75 18.49
N SER A 319 -13.77 -11.11 18.17
CA SER A 319 -14.14 -11.57 16.83
C SER A 319 -13.94 -10.51 15.75
N PHE A 320 -14.04 -9.23 16.11
CA PHE A 320 -13.90 -8.09 15.19
C PHE A 320 -12.44 -7.67 14.97
N TYR A 321 -11.45 -8.31 15.60
CA TYR A 321 -10.05 -7.89 15.47
C TYR A 321 -9.46 -8.15 14.08
N HIS A 322 -10.19 -8.80 13.19
CA HIS A 322 -9.77 -9.12 11.82
C HIS A 322 -10.83 -8.77 10.78
N SER A 323 -11.89 -8.01 11.12
CA SER A 323 -12.98 -7.70 10.19
C SER A 323 -12.56 -6.69 9.11
N TYR A 324 -12.04 -5.52 9.53
CA TYR A 324 -11.57 -4.47 8.61
C TYR A 324 -10.06 -4.31 8.60
N ASN A 325 -9.50 -4.08 9.79
CA ASN A 325 -8.08 -3.94 10.05
C ASN A 325 -7.67 -5.03 11.06
N THR A 326 -6.38 -5.33 11.12
CA THR A 326 -5.84 -6.27 12.10
C THR A 326 -5.52 -5.55 13.41
N ILE A 327 -6.41 -5.72 14.38
CA ILE A 327 -6.23 -5.21 15.75
C ILE A 327 -5.44 -6.25 16.55
N ARG A 328 -4.33 -5.83 17.15
CA ARG A 328 -3.50 -6.72 17.97
C ARG A 328 -4.24 -7.09 19.25
N PRO A 329 -4.35 -8.37 19.60
CA PRO A 329 -4.92 -8.76 20.89
C PRO A 329 -4.09 -8.22 22.06
N LEU A 330 -4.76 -7.91 23.18
CA LEU A 330 -4.13 -7.46 24.43
C LEU A 330 -2.96 -8.35 24.89
N SER A 331 -2.98 -9.65 24.60
CA SER A 331 -1.92 -10.60 24.94
C SER A 331 -0.63 -10.44 24.14
N THR A 332 -0.71 -9.80 22.97
CA THR A 332 0.39 -9.62 22.02
C THR A 332 0.94 -8.21 21.99
N LEU A 333 0.26 -7.25 22.62
CA LEU A 333 0.72 -5.88 22.78
C LEU A 333 2.09 -5.85 23.49
N ARG A 334 3.06 -5.16 22.86
CA ARG A 334 4.43 -5.01 23.33
C ARG A 334 4.92 -3.59 23.10
N LYS A 335 5.57 -3.04 24.11
CA LYS A 335 6.29 -1.76 24.01
C LYS A 335 7.51 -1.92 23.11
N ALA A 336 7.62 -1.07 22.09
CA ALA A 336 8.80 -0.97 21.25
C ALA A 336 9.90 -0.15 21.95
N LYS A 337 11.13 -0.17 21.39
CA LYS A 337 12.29 0.52 21.98
C LYS A 337 12.10 2.04 22.08
N ASP A 338 11.30 2.60 21.19
CA ASP A 338 10.93 4.02 21.11
C ASP A 338 9.75 4.39 22.03
N GLY A 339 9.30 3.47 22.89
CA GLY A 339 8.21 3.68 23.83
C GLY A 339 6.81 3.52 23.24
N LYS A 340 6.69 3.37 21.91
CA LYS A 340 5.40 3.26 21.22
C LYS A 340 4.86 1.83 21.28
N LEU A 341 3.55 1.73 21.24
CA LEU A 341 2.78 0.51 21.28
C LEU A 341 2.05 0.35 19.95
N ASN A 342 2.59 -0.46 19.04
CA ASN A 342 1.85 -0.86 17.84
C ASN A 342 0.66 -1.71 18.27
N PHE A 343 -0.55 -1.30 17.88
CA PHE A 343 -1.80 -1.96 18.28
C PHE A 343 -2.72 -2.27 17.09
N LEU A 344 -2.53 -1.66 15.92
CA LEU A 344 -3.39 -1.86 14.74
C LEU A 344 -2.56 -1.84 13.47
N GLU A 345 -2.85 -2.76 12.57
CA GLU A 345 -2.26 -2.88 11.23
C GLU A 345 -3.38 -2.89 10.21
N GLU A 346 -3.26 -2.10 9.14
CA GLU A 346 -4.29 -2.11 8.09
C GLU A 346 -4.26 -3.42 7.30
N ASN A 347 -5.42 -3.92 6.87
CA ASN A 347 -5.50 -5.22 6.18
C ASN A 347 -4.81 -5.25 4.81
N GLN A 348 -4.63 -4.08 4.16
CA GLN A 348 -3.78 -3.97 2.96
C GLN A 348 -2.28 -3.87 3.30
N ALA A 349 -1.94 -3.92 4.59
CA ALA A 349 -0.61 -3.75 5.14
C ALA A 349 0.06 -2.49 4.57
N VAL A 350 -0.64 -1.36 4.48
CA VAL A 350 -0.03 -0.10 4.03
C VAL A 350 0.51 0.69 5.22
N TYR A 351 -0.22 0.68 6.33
CA TYR A 351 0.16 1.40 7.54
C TYR A 351 0.09 0.56 8.81
N HIS A 352 0.99 0.91 9.73
CA HIS A 352 1.02 0.48 11.12
C HIS A 352 0.61 1.66 11.98
N TRP A 353 -0.15 1.38 13.03
CA TRP A 353 -0.67 2.38 13.95
C TRP A 353 -0.18 2.09 15.36
N ALA A 354 0.32 3.12 16.02
CA ALA A 354 0.85 3.02 17.36
C ALA A 354 0.36 4.15 18.27
N ALA A 355 0.28 3.84 19.55
CA ALA A 355 0.03 4.81 20.61
C ALA A 355 1.24 4.88 21.54
N GLU A 356 1.48 6.02 22.16
CA GLU A 356 2.45 6.13 23.25
C GLU A 356 1.71 6.19 24.60
N LEU A 357 2.17 5.42 25.59
CA LEU A 357 1.40 5.13 26.81
C LEU A 357 1.06 6.37 27.65
N ASN A 358 1.86 7.42 27.58
CA ASN A 358 1.68 8.67 28.33
C ASN A 358 1.46 9.88 27.41
N SER A 359 0.94 9.64 26.22
CA SER A 359 0.76 10.65 25.19
C SER A 359 -0.61 10.49 24.55
N PRO A 360 -1.30 11.59 24.22
CA PRO A 360 -2.57 11.50 23.52
C PRO A 360 -2.39 11.14 22.04
N PHE A 361 -1.17 11.23 21.53
CA PHE A 361 -0.89 11.10 20.11
C PHE A 361 -1.03 9.68 19.60
N LEU A 362 -1.72 9.57 18.48
CA LEU A 362 -1.68 8.45 17.57
C LEU A 362 -0.54 8.67 16.57
N TYR A 363 0.24 7.62 16.34
CA TYR A 363 1.31 7.60 15.36
C TYR A 363 0.99 6.63 14.24
N ARG A 364 1.46 7.00 13.06
CA ARG A 364 1.36 6.18 11.86
C ARG A 364 2.74 5.93 11.28
N ARG A 365 2.94 4.76 10.68
CA ARG A 365 4.15 4.41 9.93
C ARG A 365 3.77 3.61 8.69
N SER A 366 4.37 3.92 7.54
CA SER A 366 4.23 3.14 6.29
C SER A 366 4.87 1.75 6.41
N ASN A 367 4.43 0.83 5.54
CA ASN A 367 4.88 -0.56 5.54
C ASN A 367 6.27 -0.80 4.94
N ASP A 368 6.97 0.25 4.51
CA ASP A 368 8.40 0.16 4.15
C ASP A 368 9.27 -0.31 5.33
N GLY A 369 8.80 -0.17 6.58
CA GLY A 369 9.50 -0.61 7.78
C GLY A 369 10.74 0.23 8.13
N VAL A 370 11.02 1.26 7.34
CA VAL A 370 12.12 2.22 7.47
C VAL A 370 11.60 3.60 7.87
N GLY A 371 10.31 3.88 7.61
CA GLY A 371 9.67 5.14 7.96
C GLY A 371 9.64 5.41 9.46
N GLU A 372 9.85 6.68 9.81
CA GLU A 372 9.66 7.15 11.18
C GLU A 372 8.19 7.13 11.57
N TRP A 373 7.91 7.00 12.86
CA TRP A 373 6.57 7.18 13.39
C TRP A 373 6.18 8.65 13.33
N VAL A 374 5.19 8.99 12.50
CA VAL A 374 4.71 10.36 12.35
C VAL A 374 3.43 10.54 13.18
N PRO A 375 3.33 11.61 14.00
CA PRO A 375 2.07 11.98 14.64
C PRO A 375 0.97 12.16 13.59
N PHE A 376 -0.15 11.46 13.77
CA PHE A 376 -1.26 11.47 12.83
C PHE A 376 -2.56 11.96 13.47
N GLY A 377 -2.77 11.73 14.75
CA GLY A 377 -4.01 12.17 15.37
C GLY A 377 -4.00 12.04 16.87
N ILE A 378 -5.20 12.06 17.45
CA ILE A 378 -5.42 11.80 18.87
C ILE A 378 -6.17 10.46 18.99
N ILE A 379 -5.68 9.59 19.87
CA ILE A 379 -6.11 8.18 19.91
C ILE A 379 -7.63 8.00 20.15
N ASP A 380 -8.31 8.92 20.84
CA ASP A 380 -9.74 8.81 21.13
C ASP A 380 -10.63 8.85 19.87
N GLY A 381 -10.60 9.93 19.10
CA GLY A 381 -11.40 10.07 17.89
C GLY A 381 -11.04 9.06 16.83
N PHE A 382 -9.75 8.68 16.75
CA PHE A 382 -9.32 7.59 15.86
C PHE A 382 -9.95 6.25 16.26
N LEU A 383 -9.85 5.84 17.51
CA LEU A 383 -10.41 4.56 17.97
C LEU A 383 -11.93 4.52 17.88
N ALA A 384 -12.62 5.66 18.07
CA ALA A 384 -14.06 5.74 17.85
C ALA A 384 -14.43 5.46 16.38
N ALA A 385 -13.70 6.04 15.43
CA ALA A 385 -13.91 5.79 14.00
C ALA A 385 -13.52 4.36 13.59
N GLU A 386 -12.38 3.84 14.06
CA GLU A 386 -11.97 2.45 13.81
C GLU A 386 -12.97 1.43 14.40
N PHE A 387 -13.63 1.77 15.51
CA PHE A 387 -14.69 0.93 16.05
C PHE A 387 -15.83 0.79 15.04
N LEU A 388 -16.34 1.90 14.47
CA LEU A 388 -17.38 1.84 13.44
C LEU A 388 -16.94 1.02 12.23
N TRP A 389 -15.71 1.22 11.74
CA TRP A 389 -15.18 0.45 10.62
C TRP A 389 -15.13 -1.06 10.91
N ALA A 390 -14.69 -1.43 12.11
CA ALA A 390 -14.67 -2.83 12.52
C ALA A 390 -16.08 -3.46 12.51
N LEU A 391 -17.14 -2.68 12.79
CA LEU A 391 -18.53 -3.16 12.69
C LEU A 391 -19.02 -3.19 11.25
N ALA A 392 -18.84 -2.08 10.51
CA ALA A 392 -19.37 -1.91 9.16
C ALA A 392 -18.79 -2.91 8.15
N CYS A 393 -17.57 -3.40 8.38
CA CYS A 393 -16.93 -4.40 7.52
C CYS A 393 -17.07 -5.84 8.04
N ASP A 394 -17.82 -6.08 9.11
CA ASP A 394 -18.11 -7.42 9.57
C ASP A 394 -19.38 -7.95 8.89
N GLU A 395 -19.21 -8.92 7.99
CA GLU A 395 -20.30 -9.48 7.19
C GLU A 395 -21.41 -10.14 8.05
N ASP A 396 -21.11 -10.59 9.27
CA ASP A 396 -22.11 -11.22 10.15
C ASP A 396 -23.10 -10.19 10.74
N LEU A 397 -22.78 -8.89 10.68
CA LEU A 397 -23.65 -7.84 11.21
C LEU A 397 -24.68 -7.32 10.21
N ASP A 398 -24.56 -7.68 8.92
CA ASP A 398 -25.47 -7.28 7.83
C ASP A 398 -25.74 -5.75 7.83
N LEU A 399 -24.66 -4.98 7.98
CA LEU A 399 -24.72 -3.51 7.94
C LEU A 399 -24.55 -3.03 6.50
N ASN A 400 -25.48 -2.19 6.06
CA ASN A 400 -25.36 -1.47 4.80
C ASN A 400 -24.43 -0.28 4.99
N LEU A 401 -23.30 -0.32 4.31
CA LEU A 401 -22.35 0.78 4.19
C LEU A 401 -22.46 1.36 2.78
N TRP A 402 -22.80 2.64 2.67
CA TRP A 402 -22.79 3.34 1.38
C TRP A 402 -22.12 4.70 1.48
N GLU A 403 -21.51 5.08 0.36
CA GLU A 403 -20.85 6.36 0.18
C GLU A 403 -21.83 7.36 -0.42
N VAL A 404 -21.85 8.59 0.11
CA VAL A 404 -22.67 9.69 -0.40
C VAL A 404 -22.09 10.17 -1.73
N PRO A 405 -22.82 10.03 -2.86
CA PRO A 405 -22.32 10.46 -4.17
C PRO A 405 -22.16 11.98 -4.23
N ASP A 406 -21.14 12.43 -4.98
CA ASP A 406 -20.82 13.84 -5.21
C ASP A 406 -20.73 14.68 -3.91
N PHE A 407 -20.25 14.06 -2.84
CA PHE A 407 -20.11 14.73 -1.56
C PHE A 407 -19.08 15.87 -1.63
N GLU A 408 -19.46 17.02 -1.07
CA GLU A 408 -18.56 18.15 -0.84
C GLU A 408 -18.57 18.55 0.65
N PRO A 409 -17.44 18.96 1.24
CA PRO A 409 -17.37 19.37 2.65
C PRO A 409 -18.38 20.47 3.04
N ASP A 410 -18.77 21.32 2.08
CA ASP A 410 -19.76 22.38 2.28
C ASP A 410 -21.16 21.83 2.62
N MET A 411 -21.46 20.58 2.27
CA MET A 411 -22.71 19.92 2.64
C MET A 411 -22.86 19.74 4.16
N LEU A 412 -21.75 19.73 4.93
CA LEU A 412 -21.73 19.62 6.39
C LEU A 412 -21.83 20.98 7.10
N LYS A 413 -21.63 22.10 6.39
CA LYS A 413 -21.69 23.44 6.98
C LYS A 413 -23.13 23.85 7.31
N PRO A 414 -23.37 24.82 8.22
CA PRO A 414 -24.71 25.32 8.49
C PRO A 414 -25.44 25.74 7.20
N GLY A 415 -26.62 25.16 6.96
CA GLY A 415 -27.39 25.36 5.72
C GLY A 415 -27.04 24.42 4.56
N GLY A 416 -25.99 23.61 4.71
CA GLY A 416 -25.64 22.51 3.80
C GLY A 416 -26.64 21.35 3.91
N LYS A 417 -26.70 20.55 2.84
CA LYS A 417 -27.72 19.50 2.67
C LYS A 417 -27.70 18.42 3.75
N LEU A 418 -26.54 18.11 4.32
CA LEU A 418 -26.38 17.11 5.36
C LEU A 418 -26.51 17.70 6.77
N ALA A 419 -26.27 19.01 6.94
CA ALA A 419 -26.14 19.63 8.25
C ALA A 419 -27.39 19.51 9.13
N SER A 420 -28.59 19.47 8.54
CA SER A 420 -29.85 19.29 9.28
C SER A 420 -30.16 17.84 9.68
N HIS A 421 -29.45 16.87 9.12
CA HIS A 421 -29.71 15.44 9.31
C HIS A 421 -28.69 14.76 10.24
N LEU A 422 -27.58 15.44 10.54
CA LEU A 422 -26.46 14.89 11.28
C LEU A 422 -26.37 15.50 12.68
N PHE A 423 -26.32 14.65 13.69
CA PHE A 423 -26.21 15.05 15.09
C PHE A 423 -24.99 14.39 15.75
N PRO A 424 -24.36 15.03 16.74
CA PRO A 424 -23.30 14.39 17.51
C PRO A 424 -23.76 13.11 18.20
N ILE A 425 -22.91 12.09 18.25
CA ILE A 425 -23.17 10.90 19.08
C ILE A 425 -22.75 11.23 20.51
N ALA A 426 -23.66 11.02 21.46
CA ALA A 426 -23.44 11.27 22.88
C ALA A 426 -22.92 12.70 23.20
N ASN A 427 -23.15 13.68 22.31
CA ASN A 427 -22.66 15.06 22.42
C ASN A 427 -21.13 15.21 22.55
N ILE A 428 -20.33 14.19 22.19
CA ILE A 428 -18.86 14.23 22.30
C ILE A 428 -18.11 14.06 20.97
N THR A 429 -18.78 13.62 19.90
CA THR A 429 -18.08 13.31 18.63
C THR A 429 -17.38 14.50 17.98
N GLU A 430 -17.85 15.72 18.22
CA GLU A 430 -17.16 16.95 17.79
C GLU A 430 -15.84 17.18 18.54
N GLN A 431 -15.80 16.86 19.84
CA GLN A 431 -14.65 17.09 20.69
C GLN A 431 -13.55 16.07 20.41
N ILE A 432 -13.90 14.80 20.25
CA ILE A 432 -12.92 13.74 19.93
C ILE A 432 -12.44 13.82 18.46
N ALA A 433 -13.22 14.42 17.56
CA ALA A 433 -12.77 14.70 16.20
C ALA A 433 -11.69 15.79 16.15
N ALA A 434 -11.55 16.64 17.19
CA ALA A 434 -10.50 17.63 17.24
C ALA A 434 -9.11 16.97 17.26
N GLY A 435 -8.29 17.27 16.24
CA GLY A 435 -6.99 16.64 16.03
C GLY A 435 -7.04 15.31 15.27
N ASN A 436 -8.20 14.94 14.71
CA ASN A 436 -8.38 13.75 13.90
C ASN A 436 -8.99 14.11 12.53
N THR A 437 -8.83 13.22 11.56
CA THR A 437 -9.35 13.42 10.19
C THR A 437 -10.77 12.90 10.03
N ARG A 438 -11.22 12.07 10.97
CA ARG A 438 -12.53 11.41 10.93
C ARG A 438 -13.47 11.96 11.98
N ARG A 439 -14.73 12.12 11.60
CA ARG A 439 -15.81 12.57 12.50
C ARG A 439 -17.05 11.71 12.34
N LEU A 440 -17.59 11.28 13.48
CA LEU A 440 -18.81 10.48 13.56
C LEU A 440 -20.05 11.32 13.87
N TYR A 441 -21.16 10.89 13.29
CA TYR A 441 -22.49 11.47 13.45
C TYR A 441 -23.52 10.36 13.60
N GLN A 442 -24.63 10.66 14.26
CA GLN A 442 -25.86 9.89 14.12
C GLN A 442 -26.81 10.63 13.18
N ALA A 443 -27.63 9.87 12.47
CA ALA A 443 -28.72 10.35 11.62
C ALA A 443 -29.97 9.50 11.88
N ALA A 444 -31.12 9.97 11.38
CA ALA A 444 -32.40 9.26 11.49
C ALA A 444 -32.69 8.76 12.93
N ASN A 445 -32.54 9.65 13.92
CA ASN A 445 -32.74 9.33 15.34
C ASN A 445 -31.91 8.13 15.86
N GLY A 446 -30.70 7.96 15.33
CA GLY A 446 -29.78 6.89 15.72
C GLY A 446 -29.95 5.59 14.94
N GLN A 447 -30.79 5.57 13.91
CA GLN A 447 -30.95 4.43 12.99
C GLN A 447 -29.89 4.40 11.89
N ALA A 448 -29.10 5.46 11.73
CA ALA A 448 -27.94 5.49 10.85
C ALA A 448 -26.75 6.18 11.52
N VAL A 449 -25.55 5.78 11.16
CA VAL A 449 -24.29 6.38 11.60
C VAL A 449 -23.59 6.98 10.39
N GLY A 450 -23.29 8.27 10.45
CA GLY A 450 -22.50 8.97 9.44
C GLY A 450 -21.02 9.03 9.83
N LEU A 451 -20.14 8.83 8.86
CA LEU A 451 -18.70 8.99 9.01
C LEU A 451 -18.19 9.94 7.92
N TYR A 452 -17.61 11.05 8.34
CA TYR A 452 -16.87 11.94 7.45
C TYR A 452 -15.38 11.69 7.60
N ASP A 453 -14.65 11.50 6.50
CA ASP A 453 -13.18 11.53 6.46
C ASP A 453 -12.71 12.75 5.65
N SER A 454 -12.02 13.67 6.33
CA SER A 454 -11.53 14.91 5.74
C SER A 454 -10.30 14.74 4.85
N LEU A 455 -9.55 13.62 4.98
CA LEU A 455 -8.46 13.32 4.07
C LEU A 455 -8.97 12.83 2.72
N GLU A 456 -10.01 11.99 2.75
CA GLU A 456 -10.61 11.46 1.53
C GLU A 456 -11.70 12.38 0.98
N GLN A 457 -12.07 13.43 1.71
CA GLN A 457 -13.24 14.27 1.46
C GLN A 457 -14.47 13.42 1.10
N THR A 458 -14.68 12.36 1.86
CA THR A 458 -15.72 11.37 1.60
C THR A 458 -16.60 11.21 2.82
N PHE A 459 -17.88 10.98 2.57
CA PHE A 459 -18.86 10.72 3.61
C PHE A 459 -19.55 9.38 3.37
N TRP A 460 -19.61 8.56 4.41
CA TRP A 460 -20.34 7.30 4.40
C TRP A 460 -21.49 7.32 5.40
N PHE A 461 -22.54 6.59 5.08
CA PHE A 461 -23.54 6.18 6.04
C PHE A 461 -23.46 4.67 6.27
N VAL A 462 -23.79 4.28 7.50
CA VAL A 462 -23.96 2.90 7.93
C VAL A 462 -25.35 2.75 8.52
N THR A 463 -26.13 1.79 8.05
CA THR A 463 -27.44 1.44 8.63
C THR A 463 -27.68 -0.07 8.63
N LYS A 464 -28.71 -0.49 9.37
CA LYS A 464 -29.24 -1.86 9.38
C LYS A 464 -30.49 -2.04 8.53
N ASP A 465 -31.12 -0.94 8.16
CA ASP A 465 -32.46 -0.94 7.59
C ASP A 465 -32.40 -0.25 6.23
N GLU A 466 -32.58 -1.04 5.16
CA GLU A 466 -32.67 -0.54 3.79
C GLU A 466 -33.73 0.57 3.66
N ALA A 467 -34.80 0.57 4.47
CA ALA A 467 -35.80 1.63 4.43
C ALA A 467 -35.24 2.98 4.94
N VAL A 468 -34.29 2.96 5.88
CA VAL A 468 -33.60 4.15 6.38
C VAL A 468 -32.60 4.66 5.36
N GLU A 469 -31.90 3.75 4.67
CA GLU A 469 -31.04 4.10 3.52
C GLU A 469 -31.86 4.78 2.42
N ASP A 470 -32.97 4.17 1.98
CA ASP A 470 -33.90 4.73 1.00
C ASP A 470 -34.46 6.10 1.41
N GLN A 471 -34.75 6.28 2.70
CA GLN A 471 -35.24 7.55 3.23
C GLN A 471 -34.15 8.61 3.13
N LEU A 472 -32.94 8.32 3.61
CA LEU A 472 -31.81 9.23 3.56
C LEU A 472 -31.45 9.56 2.12
N ASP A 473 -31.46 8.58 1.20
CA ASP A 473 -31.20 8.82 -0.22
C ASP A 473 -32.24 9.77 -0.84
N LYS A 474 -33.54 9.60 -0.53
CA LYS A 474 -34.60 10.50 -1.03
C LYS A 474 -34.51 11.91 -0.46
N GLU A 475 -34.20 12.04 0.84
CA GLU A 475 -34.04 13.33 1.49
C GLU A 475 -32.78 14.07 0.98
N LEU A 476 -31.70 13.32 0.76
CA LEU A 476 -30.41 13.84 0.34
C LEU A 476 -30.23 13.92 -1.16
N PHE A 477 -31.07 13.29 -1.99
CA PHE A 477 -30.99 13.32 -3.44
C PHE A 477 -32.40 13.26 -4.06
N PRO A 478 -33.25 14.30 -3.83
CA PRO A 478 -34.56 14.36 -4.46
C PRO A 478 -34.37 14.41 -5.99
N ARG A 479 -34.85 13.37 -6.67
CA ARG A 479 -34.83 13.25 -8.13
C ARG A 479 -35.82 14.18 -8.81
#